data_AF-A0A7T5URS9-F1
#
_entry.id   AF-A0A7T5URS9-F1
#
_cell.length_a   1.000
_cell.length_b   1.000
_cell.length_c   1.000
_cell.angle_alpha   90.00
_cell.angle_beta   90.00
_cell.angle_gamma   90.00
#
_symmetry.space_group_name_H-M   'P 1'
#
loop_
_entity.id
_entity.type
_entity.pdbx_description
1 polymer ?
#
loop_
_entity_poly.entity_id
_entity_poly.type
_entity_poly.pdbx_seq_one_letter_code
_entity_poly.pdbx_strand_id
1 'polypeptide(L)'
;MFERFMTDKRVEKRYAEAGRIFGHAVSYIYMGECIGFDSMLAKWEKLEAEYAKRGYRTLPVDDFVAHGGYGTPLKNLSVKRAEGEEPVFHARIYREVYLGKIRPVVNLSELMRPIEPGESPESRAQVGTYFVPSTKKAE
;
A
#
# COMPACT_ATOMS: atom_id res chain seq x y z
N MET A 1 16.47 18.05 -20.36
CA MET A 1 15.64 16.94 -19.83
C MET A 1 14.30 17.54 -19.40
N PHE A 2 13.23 17.30 -20.15
CA PHE A 2 11.94 17.98 -20.03
C PHE A 2 11.13 17.50 -18.80
N GLU A 3 11.50 17.89 -17.58
CA GLU A 3 10.55 17.95 -16.45
C GLU A 3 9.67 19.20 -16.61
N ARG A 4 8.90 19.23 -17.70
CA ARG A 4 7.99 20.34 -18.02
C ARG A 4 6.80 20.28 -17.04
N PHE A 5 6.83 21.14 -16.03
CA PHE A 5 5.74 21.56 -15.14
C PHE A 5 4.50 20.65 -15.14
N MET A 6 4.53 19.54 -14.39
CA MET A 6 3.29 18.83 -14.09
C MET A 6 2.40 19.77 -13.26
N THR A 7 1.15 19.92 -13.67
CA THR A 7 0.16 20.68 -12.89
C THR A 7 -0.16 19.95 -11.59
N ASP A 8 -0.64 20.68 -10.58
CA ASP A 8 -1.01 20.09 -9.28
C ASP A 8 -2.02 18.95 -9.45
N LYS A 9 -3.04 19.14 -10.30
CA LYS A 9 -4.02 18.09 -10.63
C LYS A 9 -3.38 16.83 -11.22
N ARG A 10 -2.32 16.97 -12.03
CA ARG A 10 -1.65 15.82 -12.62
C ARG A 10 -0.83 15.07 -11.58
N VAL A 11 -0.15 15.76 -10.68
CA VAL A 11 0.59 15.12 -9.58
C VAL A 11 -0.38 14.43 -8.63
N GLU A 12 -1.46 15.10 -8.24
CA GLU A 12 -2.50 14.53 -7.40
C GLU A 12 -3.09 13.25 -7.99
N LYS A 13 -3.49 13.27 -9.27
CA LYS A 13 -4.05 12.09 -9.94
C LYS A 13 -3.06 10.92 -9.93
N ARG A 14 -1.78 11.18 -10.24
CA ARG A 14 -0.74 10.14 -10.26
C ARG A 14 -0.46 9.62 -8.85
N TYR A 15 -0.43 10.50 -7.86
CA TYR A 15 -0.25 10.15 -6.45
C TYR A 15 -1.39 9.24 -5.96
N ALA A 16 -2.64 9.65 -6.19
CA ALA A 16 -3.81 8.85 -5.83
C ALA A 16 -3.83 7.50 -6.54
N GLU A 17 -3.47 7.46 -7.82
CA GLU A 17 -3.38 6.21 -8.58
C GLU A 17 -2.29 5.27 -8.06
N ALA A 18 -1.09 5.79 -7.79
CA ALA A 18 0.00 4.98 -7.23
C ALA A 18 -0.33 4.46 -5.83
N GLY A 19 -0.91 5.31 -4.98
CA GLY A 19 -1.41 4.92 -3.66
C GLY A 19 -2.49 3.84 -3.79
N ARG A 20 -3.49 4.01 -4.66
CA ARG A 20 -4.55 3.00 -4.90
C ARG A 20 -3.99 1.65 -5.32
N ILE A 21 -3.04 1.64 -6.27
CA ILE A 21 -2.40 0.40 -6.74
C ILE A 21 -1.68 -0.29 -5.59
N PHE A 22 -0.90 0.46 -4.81
CA PHE A 22 -0.19 -0.09 -3.67
C PHE A 22 -1.13 -0.56 -2.55
N GLY A 23 -2.13 0.23 -2.18
CA GLY A 23 -3.14 -0.12 -1.19
C GLY A 23 -3.95 -1.36 -1.58
N HIS A 24 -4.25 -1.54 -2.87
CA HIS A 24 -4.86 -2.78 -3.37
C HIS A 24 -3.91 -3.98 -3.23
N ALA A 25 -2.60 -3.82 -3.41
CA ALA A 25 -1.67 -4.91 -3.12
C ALA A 25 -1.62 -5.23 -1.61
N VAL A 26 -1.63 -4.20 -0.75
CA VAL A 26 -1.63 -4.33 0.71
C VAL A 26 -2.91 -5.00 1.24
N SER A 27 -4.07 -4.85 0.59
CA SER A 27 -5.29 -5.56 1.02
C SER A 27 -5.19 -7.09 0.93
N TYR A 28 -4.23 -7.62 0.17
CA TYR A 28 -3.97 -9.06 0.05
C TYR A 28 -2.68 -9.50 0.75
N ILE A 29 -2.14 -8.68 1.66
CA ILE A 29 -0.84 -8.96 2.28
C ILE A 29 -0.79 -10.25 3.10
N TYR A 30 -1.95 -10.81 3.47
CA TYR A 30 -2.06 -12.14 4.08
C TYR A 30 -1.55 -13.27 3.17
N MET A 31 -1.48 -13.05 1.86
CA MET A 31 -0.87 -13.94 0.87
C MET A 31 0.62 -13.65 0.66
N GLY A 32 1.18 -12.68 1.37
CA GLY A 32 2.55 -12.20 1.22
C GLY A 32 2.69 -11.06 0.22
N GLU A 33 3.93 -10.62 0.04
CA GLU A 33 4.29 -9.56 -0.90
C GLU A 33 4.30 -10.12 -2.33
N CYS A 34 3.49 -9.53 -3.21
CA CYS A 34 3.39 -9.99 -4.60
C CYS A 34 4.58 -9.55 -5.46
N ILE A 35 4.72 -10.13 -6.65
CA ILE A 35 5.75 -9.70 -7.61
C ILE A 35 5.55 -8.22 -7.93
N GLY A 36 6.62 -7.44 -7.79
CA GLY A 36 6.62 -6.00 -8.06
C GLY A 36 6.16 -5.14 -6.88
N PHE A 37 5.90 -5.71 -5.70
CA PHE A 37 5.52 -4.98 -4.49
C PHE A 37 6.45 -3.81 -4.18
N ASP A 38 7.76 -4.04 -4.22
CA ASP A 38 8.79 -3.01 -4.03
C ASP A 38 8.70 -1.86 -5.04
N SER A 39 8.41 -2.18 -6.30
CA SER A 39 8.31 -1.18 -7.37
C SER A 39 7.06 -0.32 -7.23
N MET A 40 5.96 -0.91 -6.76
CA MET A 40 4.73 -0.18 -6.42
C MET A 40 4.97 0.75 -5.24
N LEU A 41 5.62 0.27 -4.18
CA LEU A 41 6.00 1.08 -3.02
C LEU A 41 6.92 2.24 -3.42
N ALA A 42 7.99 1.98 -4.19
CA ALA A 42 8.90 3.00 -4.66
C ALA A 42 8.22 4.06 -5.54
N LYS A 43 7.26 3.65 -6.38
CA LYS A 43 6.46 4.57 -7.20
C LYS A 43 5.56 5.45 -6.34
N TRP A 44 4.91 4.88 -5.33
CA TRP A 44 4.11 5.63 -4.36
C TRP A 44 4.97 6.63 -3.59
N GLU A 45 6.11 6.19 -3.04
CA GLU A 45 7.06 7.02 -2.31
C GLU A 45 7.55 8.22 -3.12
N LYS A 46 7.91 8.01 -4.39
CA LYS A 46 8.33 9.10 -5.29
C LYS A 46 7.24 10.14 -5.49
N LEU A 47 6.00 9.71 -5.69
CA LEU A 47 4.87 10.60 -5.94
C LEU A 47 4.39 11.27 -4.65
N GLU A 48 4.51 10.59 -3.51
CA GLU A 48 4.28 11.16 -2.18
C GLU A 48 5.21 12.34 -1.92
N ALA A 49 6.51 12.18 -2.22
CA ALA A 49 7.49 13.27 -2.09
C ALA A 49 7.14 14.49 -2.96
N GLU A 50 6.76 14.27 -4.22
CA GLU A 50 6.37 15.36 -5.13
C GLU A 50 5.05 16.03 -4.70
N TYR A 51 4.08 15.24 -4.22
CA TYR A 51 2.81 15.75 -3.70
C TYR A 51 3.02 16.59 -2.44
N ALA A 52 3.86 16.10 -1.52
CA ALA A 52 4.23 16.81 -0.31
C ALA A 52 5.03 18.09 -0.62
N LYS A 53 5.95 18.07 -1.58
CA LYS A 53 6.72 19.24 -2.02
C LYS A 53 5.83 20.40 -2.47
N ARG A 54 4.63 20.11 -2.99
CA ARG A 54 3.63 21.11 -3.41
C ARG A 54 2.76 21.63 -2.26
N GLY A 55 3.05 21.24 -1.03
CA GLY A 55 2.34 21.71 0.16
C GLY A 55 1.06 20.95 0.50
N TYR A 56 0.83 19.76 -0.08
CA TYR A 56 -0.35 18.95 0.25
C TYR A 56 -0.09 17.97 1.39
N ARG A 57 -1.10 17.66 2.19
CA ARG A 57 -1.08 16.56 3.15
C ARG A 57 -1.07 15.23 2.39
N THR A 58 -0.24 14.31 2.82
CA THR A 58 -0.17 12.95 2.31
C THR A 58 -1.22 12.09 3.01
N LEU A 59 -1.65 11.03 2.34
CA LEU A 59 -2.62 10.07 2.85
C LEU A 59 -1.92 8.80 3.36
N PRO A 60 -2.38 8.23 4.47
CA PRO A 60 -1.88 6.96 4.98
C PRO A 60 -2.27 5.79 4.07
N VAL A 61 -1.50 4.70 4.15
CA VAL A 61 -1.76 3.45 3.40
C VAL A 61 -3.17 2.93 3.65
N ASP A 62 -3.70 3.11 4.86
CA ASP A 62 -5.04 2.72 5.29
C ASP A 62 -6.14 3.29 4.37
N ASP A 63 -6.01 4.56 3.99
CA ASP A 63 -6.98 5.23 3.15
C ASP A 63 -6.91 4.70 1.71
N PHE A 64 -5.71 4.34 1.24
CA PHE A 64 -5.53 3.67 -0.04
C PHE A 64 -5.97 2.21 -0.03
N VAL A 65 -5.86 1.49 1.08
CA VAL A 65 -6.43 0.15 1.24
C VAL A 65 -7.95 0.23 1.19
N ALA A 66 -8.57 1.16 1.94
CA ALA A 66 -10.00 1.42 1.90
C ALA A 66 -10.49 1.76 0.47
N HIS A 67 -9.71 2.56 -0.27
CA HIS A 67 -10.05 2.95 -1.63
C HIS A 67 -9.80 1.89 -2.69
N GLY A 68 -8.58 1.33 -2.72
CA GLY A 68 -8.15 0.38 -3.73
C GLY A 68 -8.71 -1.02 -3.50
N GLY A 69 -8.78 -1.47 -2.25
CA GLY A 69 -9.29 -2.78 -1.85
C GLY A 69 -10.82 -2.83 -1.74
N TYR A 70 -11.45 -1.78 -1.21
CA TYR A 70 -12.87 -1.80 -0.84
C TYR A 70 -13.73 -0.76 -1.57
N GLY A 71 -13.16 0.00 -2.51
CA GLY A 71 -13.91 0.97 -3.33
C GLY A 71 -14.37 2.23 -2.59
N THR A 72 -13.88 2.48 -1.38
CA THR A 72 -14.25 3.66 -0.59
C THR A 72 -13.68 4.93 -1.24
N PRO A 73 -14.41 6.06 -1.33
CA PRO A 73 -13.84 7.30 -1.86
C PRO A 73 -12.63 7.78 -1.02
N LEU A 74 -11.56 8.25 -1.69
CA LEU A 74 -10.44 8.89 -0.99
C LEU A 74 -10.92 10.20 -0.36
N LYS A 75 -10.81 10.28 0.96
CA LYS A 75 -11.04 11.51 1.72
C LYS A 75 -9.73 12.27 1.85
N ASN A 76 -9.82 13.58 2.07
CA ASN A 76 -8.67 14.45 2.37
C ASN A 76 -7.59 14.54 1.27
N LEU A 77 -7.86 14.05 0.06
CA LEU A 77 -7.06 14.41 -1.11
C LEU A 77 -7.20 15.92 -1.38
N SER A 78 -6.15 16.53 -1.91
CA SER A 78 -6.05 17.97 -2.22
C SER A 78 -5.98 18.90 -1.01
N VAL A 79 -5.91 18.38 0.21
CA VAL A 79 -5.82 19.22 1.43
C VAL A 79 -4.42 19.81 1.54
N LYS A 80 -4.31 21.14 1.63
CA LYS A 80 -3.03 21.82 1.90
C LYS A 80 -2.62 21.65 3.36
N ARG A 81 -1.32 21.53 3.60
CA ARG A 81 -0.73 21.60 4.93
C ARG A 81 -0.89 23.01 5.50
N ALA A 82 -1.06 23.09 6.81
CA ALA A 82 -0.99 24.36 7.53
C ALA A 82 0.45 24.92 7.51
N GLU A 83 0.59 26.20 7.80
CA GLU A 83 1.91 26.82 7.95
C GLU A 83 2.68 26.15 9.10
N GLY A 84 3.93 25.78 8.86
CA GLY A 84 4.76 25.05 9.83
C GLY A 84 4.39 23.57 10.03
N GLU A 85 3.39 23.04 9.32
CA GLU A 85 3.06 21.62 9.37
C GLU A 85 4.08 20.80 8.55
N GLU A 86 4.84 19.95 9.25
CA GLU A 86 5.81 19.04 8.66
C GLU A 86 5.12 17.94 7.80
N PRO A 87 5.67 17.59 6.63
CA PRO A 87 5.13 16.52 5.81
C PRO A 87 5.35 15.15 6.48
N VAL A 88 4.32 14.30 6.44
CA VAL A 88 4.44 12.89 6.79
C VAL A 88 4.72 12.08 5.51
N PHE A 89 5.59 11.07 5.59
CA PHE A 89 5.91 10.21 4.45
C PHE A 89 5.50 8.77 4.75
N HIS A 90 4.24 8.43 4.45
CA HIS A 90 3.68 7.13 4.79
C HIS A 90 4.32 5.99 4.02
N ALA A 91 4.78 6.22 2.79
CA ALA A 91 5.49 5.20 2.03
C ALA A 91 6.82 4.83 2.71
N ARG A 92 7.53 5.81 3.28
CA ARG A 92 8.75 5.56 4.06
C ARG A 92 8.47 4.83 5.35
N ILE A 93 7.44 5.24 6.09
CA ILE A 93 6.97 4.53 7.28
C ILE A 93 6.66 3.07 6.92
N TYR A 94 5.96 2.83 5.81
CA TYR A 94 5.65 1.48 5.38
C TYR A 94 6.91 0.66 5.11
N ARG A 95 7.84 1.23 4.33
CA ARG A 95 9.12 0.59 3.99
C ARG A 95 9.90 0.20 5.26
N GLU A 96 10.01 1.12 6.21
CA GLU A 96 10.80 0.93 7.41
C GLU A 96 10.14 -0.04 8.38
N VAL A 97 8.81 -0.04 8.49
CA VAL A 97 8.11 -0.81 9.53
C VAL A 97 7.65 -2.17 9.03
N TYR A 98 7.24 -2.30 7.77
CA TYR A 98 6.48 -3.46 7.29
C TYR A 98 7.11 -4.24 6.12
N LEU A 99 7.84 -3.58 5.22
CA LEU A 99 8.39 -4.23 4.04
C LEU A 99 9.33 -5.39 4.42
N GLY A 100 9.05 -6.58 3.88
CA GLY A 100 9.75 -7.84 4.16
C GLY A 100 9.56 -8.38 5.57
N LYS A 101 8.69 -7.76 6.39
CA LYS A 101 8.51 -8.09 7.82
C LYS A 101 7.18 -8.76 8.12
N ILE A 102 6.23 -8.72 7.18
CA ILE A 102 4.92 -9.36 7.35
C ILE A 102 5.03 -10.82 6.96
N ARG A 103 4.65 -11.71 7.88
CA ARG A 103 4.56 -13.14 7.60
C ARG A 103 3.23 -13.44 6.90
N PRO A 104 3.23 -14.12 5.74
CA PRO A 104 2.00 -14.53 5.10
C PRO A 104 1.27 -15.57 5.97
N VAL A 105 -0.05 -15.49 5.98
CA VAL A 105 -0.93 -16.52 6.56
C VAL A 105 -1.07 -17.69 5.59
N VAL A 106 -1.04 -17.40 4.28
CA VAL A 106 -1.22 -18.39 3.22
C VAL A 106 0.13 -18.76 2.62
N ASN A 107 0.54 -20.01 2.79
CA ASN A 107 1.64 -20.64 2.07
C ASN A 107 1.12 -21.24 0.75
N LEU A 108 1.26 -20.48 -0.34
CA LEU A 108 0.82 -20.91 -1.66
C LEU A 108 1.58 -22.13 -2.19
N SER A 109 2.87 -22.28 -1.84
CA SER A 109 3.67 -23.44 -2.25
C SER A 109 3.12 -24.74 -1.66
N GLU A 110 2.63 -24.71 -0.43
CA GLU A 110 1.98 -25.88 0.18
C GLU A 110 0.58 -26.13 -0.36
N LEU A 111 -0.18 -25.10 -0.71
CA LEU A 111 -1.50 -25.26 -1.34
C LEU A 111 -1.39 -25.87 -2.74
N MET A 112 -0.37 -25.48 -3.50
CA MET A 112 -0.20 -25.87 -4.91
C MET A 112 0.55 -27.19 -5.13
N ARG A 113 1.07 -27.84 -4.07
CA ARG A 113 1.76 -29.13 -4.22
C ARG A 113 0.80 -30.24 -4.68
N PRO A 114 1.25 -31.33 -5.31
CA PRO A 114 0.39 -32.47 -5.64
C PRO A 114 -0.27 -33.09 -4.38
N ILE A 115 -1.51 -33.58 -4.49
CA ILE A 115 -2.18 -34.35 -3.42
C ILE A 115 -1.58 -35.75 -3.36
N GLU A 116 -1.05 -36.11 -2.21
CA GLU A 116 -0.47 -37.44 -1.99
C GLU A 116 -1.59 -38.49 -1.81
N PRO A 117 -1.36 -39.76 -2.17
CA PRO A 117 -2.32 -40.83 -1.92
C PRO A 117 -2.73 -40.91 -0.44
N GLY A 118 -4.01 -40.71 -0.16
CA GLY A 118 -4.57 -40.73 1.21
C GLY A 118 -4.70 -39.36 1.89
N GLU A 119 -4.22 -38.28 1.27
CA GLU A 119 -4.56 -36.92 1.70
C GLU A 119 -5.94 -36.50 1.17
N SER A 120 -6.73 -35.81 2.00
CA SER A 120 -7.97 -35.19 1.57
C SER A 120 -7.72 -33.71 1.23
N PRO A 121 -8.44 -33.11 0.26
CA PRO A 121 -8.28 -31.68 -0.06
C PRO A 121 -8.46 -30.75 1.16
N GLU A 122 -9.31 -31.14 2.11
CA GLU A 122 -9.61 -30.39 3.32
C GLU A 122 -8.42 -30.34 4.29
N SER A 123 -7.50 -31.30 4.24
CA SER A 123 -6.29 -31.30 5.09
C SER A 123 -5.31 -30.17 4.74
N ARG A 124 -5.61 -29.39 3.69
CA ARG A 124 -4.82 -28.24 3.21
C ARG A 124 -5.46 -26.90 3.51
N ALA A 125 -6.60 -26.89 4.19
CA ALA A 125 -7.23 -25.65 4.61
C ALA A 125 -6.26 -24.85 5.50
N GLN A 126 -5.90 -23.65 5.06
CA GLN A 126 -5.08 -22.72 5.84
C GLN A 126 -6.00 -21.65 6.41
N VAL A 127 -5.97 -21.50 7.72
CA VAL A 127 -6.75 -20.51 8.46
C VAL A 127 -5.82 -19.71 9.35
N GLY A 128 -6.10 -18.43 9.49
CA GLY A 128 -5.35 -17.57 10.37
C GLY A 128 -5.93 -16.16 10.38
N THR A 129 -5.37 -15.34 11.25
CA THR A 129 -5.67 -13.92 11.33
C THR A 129 -4.50 -13.13 10.79
N TYR A 130 -4.80 -11.99 10.16
CA TYR A 130 -3.79 -11.04 9.73
C TYR A 130 -4.24 -9.63 10.08
N PHE A 131 -3.26 -8.75 10.19
CA PHE A 131 -3.50 -7.33 10.37
C PHE A 131 -3.08 -6.62 9.08
N VAL A 132 -3.95 -5.74 8.61
CA VAL A 132 -3.60 -4.81 7.53
C VAL A 132 -2.67 -3.75 8.12
N PRO A 133 -1.47 -3.53 7.54
CA PRO A 133 -0.55 -2.52 8.02
C PRO A 133 -1.19 -1.14 8.04
N SER A 134 -0.91 -0.39 9.11
CA SER A 134 -1.34 0.99 9.26
C SER A 134 -0.14 1.93 9.28
N THR A 135 -0.28 3.05 8.58
CA THR A 135 0.71 4.15 8.62
C THR A 135 0.12 5.42 9.20
N LYS A 136 -1.11 5.35 9.73
CA LYS A 136 -1.61 6.35 10.68
C LYS A 136 -0.72 6.24 11.92
N LYS A 137 -0.21 7.36 12.43
CA LYS A 137 0.39 7.32 13.78
C LYS A 137 -0.70 6.82 14.71
N ALA A 138 -0.39 5.82 15.54
CA ALA A 138 -1.17 5.60 16.74
C ALA A 138 -0.98 6.87 17.58
N GLU A 139 -2.03 7.70 17.66
CA GLU A 139 -2.11 8.76 18.65
C GLU A 139 -2.15 8.15 20.06
#